data_AF-A0A679FBC9-F1
#
_entry.id   AF-A0A679FBC9-F1
#
_cell.length_a   1.000
_cell.length_b   1.000
_cell.length_c   1.000
_cell.angle_alpha   90.00
_cell.angle_beta   90.00
_cell.angle_gamma   90.00
#
_symmetry.space_group_name_H-M   'P 1'
#
loop_
_entity.id
_entity.type
_entity.pdbx_description
1 polymer ?
#
loop_
_entity_poly.entity_id
_entity_poly.type
_entity_poly.pdbx_seq_one_letter_code
_entity_poly.pdbx_strand_id
1 'polypeptide(L)'
;MDWVGEAKGTLLAFFGGAIPPTPEIRTETVSLTQSGEVQRVRASHASLPWSAKIGMIIFAVPSTQALLDSIEEQQDYSVELDGQEVIHGKWRSGATARRWLSNCVGKRPK
;
A
#
# COMPACT_ATOMS: atom_id res chain seq x y z
N MET A 1 4.53 -15.14 14.48
CA MET A 1 3.90 -13.86 14.09
C MET A 1 3.39 -14.15 12.71
N ASP A 2 2.19 -14.71 12.65
CA ASP A 2 1.78 -15.51 11.49
C ASP A 2 0.78 -14.67 10.72
N TRP A 3 1.28 -13.99 9.71
CA TRP A 3 0.42 -13.41 8.68
C TRP A 3 -0.16 -14.59 7.89
N VAL A 4 -1.34 -15.05 8.29
CA VAL A 4 -2.03 -16.19 7.67
C VAL A 4 -2.72 -15.72 6.40
N GLY A 5 -1.93 -15.28 5.43
CA GLY A 5 -2.38 -14.97 4.09
C GLY A 5 -1.53 -15.75 3.09
N GLU A 6 -2.16 -16.58 2.26
CA GLU A 6 -1.51 -17.32 1.17
C GLU A 6 -0.96 -16.40 0.04
N ALA A 7 -0.80 -15.10 0.29
CA ALA A 7 -0.31 -14.18 -0.71
C ALA A 7 1.20 -14.35 -0.89
N LYS A 8 1.58 -15.33 -1.71
CA LYS A 8 2.88 -15.30 -2.40
C LYS A 8 2.89 -14.03 -3.25
N GLY A 9 3.68 -13.03 -2.84
CA GLY A 9 3.74 -11.77 -3.56
C GLY A 9 4.29 -10.62 -2.73
N THR A 10 4.12 -9.42 -3.25
CA THR A 10 4.57 -8.19 -2.60
C THR A 10 3.36 -7.46 -2.07
N LEU A 11 3.46 -6.96 -0.84
CA LEU A 11 2.40 -6.19 -0.21
C LEU A 11 2.84 -4.74 -0.09
N LEU A 12 1.95 -3.81 -0.43
CA LEU A 12 2.09 -2.40 -0.13
C LEU A 12 1.03 -2.03 0.91
N ALA A 13 1.46 -1.70 2.12
CA ALA A 13 0.57 -1.36 3.23
C ALA A 13 0.69 0.12 3.57
N PHE A 14 -0.46 0.79 3.66
CA PHE A 14 -0.62 2.11 4.23
C PHE A 14 -1.30 1.98 5.59
N PHE A 15 -0.90 2.79 6.56
CA PHE A 15 -1.48 2.81 7.90
C PHE A 15 -1.58 4.25 8.42
N GLY A 16 -2.63 4.57 9.16
CA GLY A 16 -2.84 5.92 9.68
C GLY A 16 -4.15 6.08 10.43
N GLY A 17 -4.28 7.17 11.19
CA GLY A 17 -5.47 7.46 11.99
C GLY A 17 -6.71 7.86 11.18
N ALA A 18 -6.52 8.24 9.91
CA ALA A 18 -7.61 8.53 8.98
C ALA A 18 -8.24 7.27 8.37
N ILE A 19 -7.54 6.14 8.42
CA ILE A 19 -8.07 4.84 8.01
C ILE A 19 -8.86 4.27 9.21
N PRO A 20 -10.18 4.02 9.08
CA PRO A 20 -10.96 3.42 10.15
C PRO A 20 -10.34 2.06 10.56
N PRO A 21 -10.14 1.76 11.84
CA PRO A 21 -9.70 0.43 12.24
C PRO A 21 -10.86 -0.58 12.10
N THR A 22 -10.54 -1.81 11.69
CA THR A 22 -11.48 -2.94 11.69
C THR A 22 -10.92 -4.10 12.52
N PRO A 23 -11.72 -4.73 13.41
CA PRO A 23 -11.28 -5.85 14.25
C PRO A 23 -11.02 -7.13 13.44
N GLU A 24 -11.63 -7.25 12.26
CA GLU A 24 -11.48 -8.37 11.36
C GLU A 24 -10.82 -7.90 10.05
N ILE A 25 -9.98 -8.74 9.45
CA ILE A 25 -9.43 -8.47 8.12
C ILE A 25 -10.55 -8.64 7.10
N ARG A 26 -10.82 -7.60 6.31
CA ARG A 26 -11.86 -7.59 5.27
C ARG A 26 -11.25 -7.24 3.93
N THR A 27 -11.89 -7.67 2.84
CA THR A 27 -11.53 -7.22 1.50
C THR A 27 -12.48 -6.12 1.08
N GLU A 28 -11.95 -4.93 0.83
CA GLU A 28 -12.72 -3.76 0.42
C GLU A 28 -12.35 -3.35 -1.01
N THR A 29 -13.29 -2.72 -1.70
CA THR A 29 -13.01 -2.03 -2.97
C THR A 29 -12.69 -0.58 -2.66
N VAL A 30 -11.49 -0.14 -3.02
CA VAL A 30 -11.06 1.26 -2.83
C VAL A 30 -10.84 1.93 -4.17
N SER A 31 -11.03 3.25 -4.22
CA SER A 31 -10.60 4.07 -5.34
C SER A 31 -9.17 4.50 -5.08
N LEU A 32 -8.23 4.03 -5.89
CA LEU A 32 -6.84 4.47 -5.88
C LEU A 32 -6.65 5.47 -7.03
N THR A 33 -6.30 6.70 -6.70
CA THR A 33 -5.94 7.72 -7.68
C THR A 33 -4.42 7.80 -7.74
N GLN A 34 -3.84 7.70 -8.93
CA GLN A 34 -2.39 7.87 -9.15
C GLN A 34 -2.16 8.73 -10.39
N SER A 35 -1.41 9.81 -10.24
CA SER A 35 -1.04 10.70 -11.36
C SER A 35 -2.25 11.18 -12.19
N GLY A 36 -3.42 11.33 -11.55
CA GLY A 36 -4.68 11.79 -12.17
C GLY A 36 -5.59 10.66 -12.69
N GLU A 37 -5.14 9.41 -12.71
CA GLU A 37 -5.95 8.26 -13.10
C GLU A 37 -6.59 7.59 -11.89
N VAL A 38 -7.90 7.32 -11.96
CA VAL A 38 -8.66 6.65 -10.90
C VAL A 38 -8.89 5.19 -11.29
N GLN A 39 -8.50 4.28 -10.40
CA GLN A 39 -8.74 2.84 -10.54
C GLN A 39 -9.45 2.28 -9.31
N ARG A 40 -10.42 1.40 -9.52
CA ARG A 40 -11.05 0.64 -8.43
C ARG A 40 -10.32 -0.67 -8.25
N VAL A 41 -9.74 -0.87 -7.07
CA VAL A 41 -8.92 -2.03 -6.76
C VAL A 41 -9.37 -2.67 -5.46
N ARG A 42 -9.17 -3.98 -5.34
CA ARG A 42 -9.43 -4.71 -4.09
C ARG A 42 -8.22 -4.59 -3.17
N ALA A 43 -8.45 -4.26 -1.91
CA ALA A 43 -7.42 -4.16 -0.88
C ALA A 43 -7.89 -4.85 0.40
N SER A 44 -6.94 -5.34 1.21
CA SER A 44 -7.27 -5.82 2.56
C SER A 44 -7.32 -4.65 3.53
N HIS A 45 -8.41 -4.55 4.28
CA HIS A 45 -8.63 -3.58 5.33
C HIS A 45 -8.48 -4.26 6.69
N ALA A 46 -7.62 -3.72 7.54
CA ALA A 46 -7.27 -4.31 8.82
C ALA A 46 -6.98 -3.24 9.88
N SER A 47 -6.83 -3.65 11.13
CA SER A 47 -6.16 -2.83 12.16
C SER A 47 -4.68 -3.15 12.24
N LEU A 48 -3.88 -2.18 12.68
CA LEU A 48 -2.47 -2.38 12.97
C LEU A 48 -2.33 -3.36 14.14
N PRO A 49 -1.54 -4.45 14.02
CA PRO A 49 -1.52 -5.52 15.03
C PRO A 49 -1.12 -5.07 16.44
N TRP A 50 -0.28 -4.04 16.54
CA TRP A 50 0.17 -3.46 17.81
C TRP A 50 -0.59 -2.19 18.21
N SER A 51 -1.60 -1.77 17.44
CA SER A 51 -2.44 -0.62 17.76
C SER A 51 -3.83 -0.73 17.10
N ALA A 52 -4.82 -1.17 17.86
CA ALA A 52 -6.22 -1.26 17.41
C ALA A 52 -6.86 0.10 17.08
N LYS A 53 -6.15 1.22 17.32
CA LYS A 53 -6.62 2.58 16.99
C LYS A 53 -6.17 3.03 15.58
N ILE A 54 -5.32 2.26 14.92
CA ILE A 54 -4.74 2.62 13.62
C ILE A 54 -5.25 1.63 12.59
N GLY A 55 -5.95 2.11 11.57
CA GLY A 55 -6.36 1.30 10.43
C GLY A 55 -5.23 1.10 9.43
N MET A 56 -5.37 0.07 8.60
CA MET A 56 -4.46 -0.30 7.53
C MET A 56 -5.23 -0.63 6.25
N ILE A 57 -4.71 -0.18 5.11
CA ILE A 57 -5.10 -0.67 3.78
C ILE A 57 -3.89 -1.36 3.15
N ILE A 58 -4.06 -2.60 2.72
CA ILE A 58 -2.99 -3.46 2.21
C ILE A 58 -3.33 -3.87 0.77
N PHE A 59 -2.50 -3.45 -0.17
CA PHE A 59 -2.60 -3.81 -1.58
C PHE A 59 -1.72 -5.01 -1.88
N ALA A 60 -2.27 -5.98 -2.59
CA ALA A 60 -1.49 -7.06 -3.20
C ALA A 60 -0.91 -6.57 -4.53
N VAL A 61 0.42 -6.59 -4.65
CA VAL A 61 1.16 -6.21 -5.85
C VAL A 61 1.67 -7.48 -6.53
N PRO A 62 1.59 -7.58 -7.89
CA PRO A 62 1.94 -8.81 -8.60
C PRO A 62 3.36 -9.32 -8.35
N SER A 63 4.31 -8.42 -8.09
CA SER A 63 5.69 -8.77 -7.71
C SER A 63 6.43 -7.58 -7.11
N THR A 64 7.60 -7.82 -6.52
CA THR A 64 8.46 -6.73 -6.03
C THR A 64 8.96 -5.87 -7.17
N GLN A 65 9.22 -6.47 -8.33
CA GLN A 65 9.64 -5.72 -9.52
C GLN A 65 8.52 -4.78 -9.99
N ALA A 66 7.28 -5.25 -10.03
CA ALA A 66 6.13 -4.42 -10.37
C ALA A 66 5.96 -3.23 -9.40
N LEU A 67 6.18 -3.44 -8.10
CA LEU A 67 6.18 -2.36 -7.11
C LEU A 67 7.31 -1.36 -7.36
N LEU A 68 8.53 -1.82 -7.65
CA LEU A 68 9.66 -0.93 -7.90
C LEU A 68 9.45 -0.11 -9.17
N ASP A 69 8.94 -0.75 -10.24
CA ASP A 69 8.68 -0.10 -11.53
C ASP A 69 7.55 0.92 -11.47
N SER A 70 6.60 0.77 -10.54
CA SER A 70 5.53 1.76 -10.33
C SER A 70 5.99 3.03 -9.61
N ILE A 71 7.24 3.11 -9.12
CA ILE A 71 7.76 4.30 -8.43
C ILE A 71 8.22 5.34 -9.47
N GLU A 72 7.31 6.26 -9.77
CA GLU A 72 7.55 7.42 -10.62
C GLU A 72 8.40 8.49 -9.91
N GLU A 73 9.13 9.30 -10.68
CA GLU A 73 10.00 10.37 -10.15
C GLU A 73 9.22 11.40 -9.30
N GLN A 74 8.03 11.75 -9.77
CA GLN A 74 7.05 12.55 -9.04
C GLN A 74 5.72 11.82 -9.14
N GLN A 75 5.06 11.61 -8.01
CA GLN A 75 3.74 11.00 -7.99
C GLN A 75 2.88 11.69 -6.94
N ASP A 76 1.64 11.95 -7.34
CA ASP A 76 0.52 12.26 -6.45
C ASP A 76 -0.36 11.02 -6.37
N TYR A 77 -0.78 10.65 -5.16
CA TYR A 77 -1.68 9.52 -4.96
C TYR A 77 -2.68 9.79 -3.84
N SER A 78 -3.86 9.20 -3.98
CA SER A 78 -4.85 9.13 -2.91
C SER A 78 -5.59 7.80 -2.91
N VAL A 79 -6.11 7.41 -1.75
CA VAL A 79 -6.99 6.26 -1.60
C VAL A 79 -8.27 6.71 -0.93
N GLU A 80 -9.39 6.39 -1.58
CA GLU A 80 -10.72 6.58 -1.02
C GLU A 80 -11.34 5.25 -0.63
N LEU A 81 -11.92 5.20 0.55
CA LEU A 81 -12.73 4.10 1.08
C LEU A 81 -14.12 4.66 1.35
N ASP A 82 -15.16 4.03 0.78
CA ASP A 82 -16.55 4.47 0.90
C ASP A 82 -16.81 5.95 0.57
N GLY A 83 -16.07 6.47 -0.42
CA GLY A 83 -16.16 7.88 -0.86
C GLY A 83 -15.47 8.87 0.08
N GLN A 84 -14.75 8.40 1.10
CA GLN A 84 -13.92 9.21 1.97
C GLN A 84 -12.44 9.00 1.65
N GLU A 85 -11.70 10.08 1.41
CA GLU A 85 -10.24 10.02 1.30
C GLU A 85 -9.64 9.64 2.66
N VAL A 86 -8.90 8.51 2.69
CA VAL A 86 -8.26 7.98 3.90
C VAL A 86 -6.74 8.01 3.82
N ILE A 87 -6.18 8.13 2.61
CA ILE A 87 -4.75 8.24 2.34
C ILE A 87 -4.56 9.29 1.26
N HIS A 88 -3.60 10.18 1.47
CA HIS A 88 -3.13 11.14 0.48
C HIS A 88 -1.62 11.27 0.63
N GLY A 89 -0.91 11.36 -0.48
CA GLY A 89 0.50 11.68 -0.45
C GLY A 89 1.02 12.19 -1.78
N LYS A 90 2.15 12.87 -1.68
CA LYS A 90 2.94 13.32 -2.81
C LYS A 90 4.40 13.08 -2.52
N TRP A 91 5.15 12.63 -3.51
CA TRP A 91 6.60 12.63 -3.42
C TRP A 91 7.26 13.24 -4.65
N ARG A 92 8.53 13.59 -4.44
CA ARG A 92 9.51 13.99 -5.46
C ARG A 92 10.79 13.21 -5.15
N SER A 93 11.63 12.92 -6.15
CA SER A 93 12.83 12.04 -6.02
C SER A 93 12.53 10.54 -6.01
N GLY A 94 11.46 10.11 -6.69
CA GLY A 94 11.10 8.70 -6.76
C GLY A 94 12.16 7.82 -7.43
N ALA A 95 12.96 8.33 -8.37
CA ALA A 95 14.07 7.58 -8.95
C ALA A 95 15.16 7.24 -7.91
N THR A 96 15.41 8.14 -6.95
CA THR A 96 16.31 7.89 -5.83
C THR A 96 15.73 6.83 -4.90
N ALA A 97 14.44 6.95 -4.55
CA ALA A 97 13.74 5.98 -3.71
C ALA A 97 13.73 4.58 -4.35
N ARG A 98 13.37 4.49 -5.63
CA ARG A 98 13.39 3.24 -6.42
C ARG A 98 14.76 2.59 -6.41
N ARG A 99 15.84 3.34 -6.66
CA ARG A 99 17.20 2.83 -6.68
C ARG A 99 17.62 2.30 -5.30
N TRP A 100 17.33 3.06 -4.25
CA TRP A 100 17.64 2.66 -2.88
C TRP A 100 16.88 1.38 -2.48
N LEU A 101 15.57 1.33 -2.74
CA LEU A 101 14.73 0.16 -2.47
C LEU A 101 15.18 -1.07 -3.27
N SER A 102 15.50 -0.90 -4.57
CA SER A 102 16.00 -1.98 -5.42
C SER A 102 17.29 -2.59 -4.86
N ASN A 103 18.23 -1.73 -4.42
CA ASN A 103 19.47 -2.17 -3.79
C ASN A 103 19.22 -2.89 -2.45
N CYS A 104 18.23 -2.45 -1.68
CA CYS A 104 17.85 -3.08 -0.42
C CYS A 104 17.28 -4.49 -0.66
N VAL A 105 16.31 -4.61 -1.58
CA VAL A 105 15.67 -5.88 -1.95
C VAL A 105 16.69 -6.87 -2.52
N GLY A 106 17.59 -6.42 -3.40
CA GLY A 106 18.60 -7.27 -4.03
C GLY A 106 19.62 -7.88 -3.05
N LYS A 107 19.72 -7.35 -1.83
CA LYS A 107 20.58 -7.87 -0.76
C LYS A 107 19.88 -8.88 0.17
N ARG A 108 18.57 -9.13 0.01
CA ARG A 108 17.87 -10.12 0.84
C ARG A 108 18.41 -11.53 0.53
N PRO A 109 18.66 -12.37 1.56
CA PRO A 109 18.93 -13.78 1.34
C PRO A 109 17.77 -14.42 0.59
N LYS A 110 18.10 -15.33 -0.34
CA LYS A 110 17.10 -16.11 -1.08
C LYS A 110 16.46 -17.17 -0.20
#